data_AF-A0A3S3LJE2-F1
#
_entry.id   AF-A0A3S3LJE2-F1
#
_cell.length_a   1.000
_cell.length_b   1.000
_cell.length_c   1.000
_cell.angle_alpha   90.00
_cell.angle_beta   90.00
_cell.angle_gamma   90.00
#
_symmetry.space_group_name_H-M   'P 1'
#
loop_
_entity.id
_entity.type
_entity.pdbx_description
1 polymer ?
#
loop_
_entity_poly.entity_id
_entity_poly.type
_entity_poly.pdbx_seq_one_letter_code
_entity_poly.pdbx_strand_id
1 'polypeptide(L)'
;MPMSEQNKAHVRRVIEEVYNRGDLAVVDEVAASDLHIHTSAQEIHGREGAKRYVTALRIGFPDLRFTVEEQIAEGDMVVTRWTARGTHRGEFQNVSPTGRGIRLTGTDIHRVIGGKIVECWAHVDELGLMRQLGAVEADPAASGSAGALR
;
A
#
# COMPACT_ATOMS: atom_id res chain seq x y z
N MET A 1 10.94 9.43 -23.49
CA MET A 1 10.09 8.34 -23.02
C MET A 1 8.64 8.80 -23.10
N PRO A 2 7.66 7.93 -23.43
CA PRO A 2 6.25 8.29 -23.35
C PRO A 2 5.89 8.79 -21.94
N MET A 3 4.96 9.74 -21.83
CA MET A 3 4.52 10.29 -20.54
C MET A 3 4.02 9.19 -19.59
N SER A 4 3.39 8.14 -20.13
CA SER A 4 2.95 6.96 -19.38
C SER A 4 4.11 6.19 -18.72
N GLU A 5 5.24 5.99 -19.42
CA GLU A 5 6.43 5.35 -18.84
C GLU A 5 7.07 6.22 -17.76
N GLN A 6 7.09 7.54 -17.95
CA GLN A 6 7.58 8.47 -16.94
C GLN A 6 6.69 8.45 -15.69
N ASN A 7 5.37 8.43 -15.86
CA ASN A 7 4.41 8.34 -14.75
C ASN A 7 4.57 7.01 -13.99
N LYS A 8 4.76 5.88 -14.68
CA LYS A 8 5.05 4.59 -14.05
C LYS A 8 6.32 4.63 -13.20
N ALA A 9 7.42 5.13 -13.77
CA ALA A 9 8.68 5.29 -13.05
C ALA A 9 8.52 6.20 -11.83
N HIS A 10 7.76 7.29 -11.97
CA HIS A 10 7.49 8.22 -10.88
C HIS A 10 6.67 7.58 -9.74
N VAL A 11 5.58 6.88 -10.06
CA VAL A 11 4.75 6.17 -9.08
C VAL A 11 5.51 5.03 -8.41
N ARG A 12 6.40 4.35 -9.14
CA ARG A 12 7.24 3.28 -8.58
C ARG A 12 8.13 3.78 -7.43
N ARG A 13 8.57 5.04 -7.46
CA ARG A 13 9.31 5.66 -6.34
C ARG A 13 8.52 5.67 -5.03
N VAL A 14 7.18 5.78 -5.10
CA VAL A 14 6.34 5.69 -3.90
C VAL A 14 6.51 4.31 -3.25
N ILE A 15 6.45 3.24 -4.03
CA ILE A 15 6.61 1.88 -3.51
C ILE A 15 8.03 1.63 -3.01
N GLU A 16 9.05 2.02 -3.79
CA GLU A 16 10.45 1.67 -3.52
C GLU A 16 11.14 2.55 -2.48
N GLU A 17 10.79 3.83 -2.41
CA GLU A 17 11.47 4.79 -1.54
C GLU A 17 10.61 5.10 -0.32
N VAL A 18 9.35 5.50 -0.54
CA VAL A 18 8.46 5.89 0.55
C VAL A 18 8.05 4.65 1.34
N TYR A 19 7.41 3.67 0.69
CA TYR A 19 6.94 2.48 1.41
C TYR A 19 8.08 1.55 1.79
N ASN A 20 9.00 1.20 0.89
CA ASN A 20 10.06 0.19 1.11
C ASN A 20 11.33 0.68 1.83
N ARG A 21 11.67 1.97 1.75
CA ARG A 21 12.78 2.53 2.55
C ARG A 21 12.31 3.37 3.72
N GLY A 22 11.02 3.73 3.78
CA GLY A 22 10.51 4.63 4.81
C GLY A 22 10.97 6.07 4.61
N ASP A 23 11.41 6.44 3.41
CA ASP A 23 11.95 7.76 3.12
C ASP A 23 10.82 8.77 2.92
N LEU A 24 10.48 9.45 4.01
CA LEU A 24 9.38 10.42 4.03
C LEU A 24 9.69 11.71 3.27
N ALA A 25 10.96 12.02 3.01
CA ALA A 25 11.34 13.21 2.24
C ALA A 25 10.92 13.07 0.77
N VAL A 26 10.94 11.85 0.24
CA VAL A 26 10.50 11.56 -1.14
C VAL A 26 9.02 11.90 -1.34
N VAL A 27 8.19 11.90 -0.28
CA VAL A 27 6.77 12.31 -0.39
C VAL A 27 6.65 13.74 -0.93
N ASP A 28 7.53 14.65 -0.54
CA ASP A 28 7.52 16.05 -1.01
C ASP A 28 7.89 16.17 -2.49
N GLU A 29 8.69 15.23 -2.99
CA GLU A 29 9.09 15.13 -4.38
C GLU A 29 8.05 14.49 -5.28
N VAL A 30 7.32 13.49 -4.79
CA VAL A 30 6.43 12.69 -5.64
C VAL A 30 4.98 13.14 -5.61
N ALA A 31 4.53 13.78 -4.52
CA ALA A 31 3.13 14.15 -4.33
C ALA A 31 2.87 15.66 -4.39
N ALA A 32 1.66 16.01 -4.83
CA ALA A 32 1.14 17.37 -4.70
C ALA A 32 0.90 17.72 -3.23
N SER A 33 0.88 19.01 -2.91
CA SER A 33 0.65 19.47 -1.52
C SER A 33 -0.75 19.13 -1.01
N ASP A 34 -1.71 19.11 -1.92
CA ASP A 34 -3.14 18.80 -1.74
C ASP A 34 -3.50 17.35 -2.10
N LEU A 35 -2.51 16.44 -2.10
CA LEU A 35 -2.70 15.01 -2.31
C LEU A 35 -3.93 14.48 -1.55
N HIS A 36 -4.74 13.67 -2.21
CA HIS A 36 -5.84 12.95 -1.58
C HIS A 36 -5.66 11.44 -1.78
N ILE A 37 -5.72 10.66 -0.70
CA ILE A 37 -5.66 9.19 -0.77
C ILE A 37 -6.93 8.62 -0.14
N HIS A 38 -7.66 7.88 -0.97
CA HIS A 38 -8.85 7.12 -0.60
C HIS A 38 -8.46 5.70 -0.20
N THR A 39 -8.86 5.27 0.98
CA THR A 39 -8.79 3.86 1.41
C THR A 39 -10.16 3.39 1.91
N SER A 40 -10.33 2.09 2.14
CA SER A 40 -11.54 1.55 2.77
C SER A 40 -11.73 2.00 4.22
N ALA A 41 -10.64 2.36 4.91
CA ALA A 41 -10.65 2.66 6.34
C ALA A 41 -10.67 4.17 6.65
N GLN A 42 -10.06 5.01 5.81
CA GLN A 42 -9.93 6.45 6.06
C GLN A 42 -9.63 7.25 4.79
N GLU A 43 -9.91 8.55 4.85
CA GLU A 43 -9.43 9.54 3.89
C GLU A 43 -8.14 10.20 4.40
N ILE A 44 -7.12 10.28 3.55
CA ILE A 44 -5.82 10.87 3.91
C ILE A 44 -5.60 12.10 3.05
N HIS A 45 -5.46 13.25 3.71
CA HIS A 45 -5.26 14.54 3.05
C HIS A 45 -3.84 15.09 3.24
N GLY A 46 -3.28 15.56 2.13
CA GLY A 46 -1.99 16.21 2.03
C GLY A 46 -0.79 15.29 2.30
N ARG A 47 0.39 15.83 2.02
CA ARG A 47 1.67 15.11 2.22
C ARG A 47 1.89 14.68 3.66
N GLU A 48 1.53 15.52 4.62
CA GLU A 48 1.70 15.22 6.04
C GLU A 48 0.78 14.08 6.49
N GLY A 49 -0.43 13.97 5.92
CA GLY A 49 -1.30 12.81 6.13
C GLY A 49 -0.64 11.53 5.62
N ALA A 50 -0.12 11.57 4.38
CA ALA A 50 0.57 10.43 3.78
C ALA A 50 1.81 10.00 4.59
N LYS A 51 2.63 10.95 5.06
CA LYS A 51 3.79 10.67 5.92
C LYS A 51 3.39 9.97 7.21
N ARG A 52 2.35 10.47 7.91
CA ARG A 52 1.83 9.82 9.13
C ARG A 52 1.34 8.40 8.87
N TYR A 53 0.64 8.18 7.75
CA TYR A 53 0.17 6.85 7.37
C TYR A 53 1.34 5.87 7.15
N VAL A 54 2.37 6.28 6.40
CA VAL A 54 3.57 5.46 6.15
C VAL A 54 4.31 5.18 7.46
N THR A 55 4.44 6.17 8.34
CA THR A 55 5.05 5.99 9.67
C THR A 55 4.29 4.95 10.51
N ALA A 56 2.96 5.06 10.59
CA ALA A 56 2.14 4.11 11.34
C ALA A 56 2.27 2.67 10.79
N LEU A 57 2.27 2.52 9.47
CA LEU A 57 2.48 1.24 8.82
C LEU A 57 3.86 0.64 9.17
N ARG A 58 4.91 1.47 9.17
CA ARG A 58 6.28 1.05 9.53
C ARG A 58 6.47 0.73 11.01
N ILE A 59 5.73 1.37 11.90
CA ILE A 59 5.71 1.01 13.32
C ILE A 59 5.16 -0.40 13.49
N GLY A 60 3.99 -0.68 12.89
CA GLY A 60 3.37 -2.02 12.94
C GLY A 60 4.23 -3.10 12.30
N PHE A 61 4.85 -2.79 11.16
CA PHE A 61 5.61 -3.72 10.34
C PHE A 61 6.99 -3.13 9.94
N PRO A 62 7.99 -3.18 10.84
CA PRO A 62 9.30 -2.54 10.60
C PRO A 62 10.06 -3.10 9.40
N ASP A 63 9.89 -4.39 9.11
CA ASP A 63 10.52 -5.12 8.01
C ASP A 63 9.60 -5.26 6.77
N LEU A 64 8.52 -4.47 6.71
CA LEU A 64 7.58 -4.52 5.59
C LEU A 64 8.27 -4.23 4.26
N ARG A 65 7.98 -5.07 3.26
CA ARG A 65 8.49 -4.93 1.91
C ARG A 65 7.41 -5.22 0.89
N PHE A 66 7.17 -4.24 0.04
CA PHE A 66 6.31 -4.27 -1.13
C PHE A 66 7.08 -4.72 -2.37
N THR A 67 6.41 -5.50 -3.20
CA THR A 67 6.83 -5.92 -4.53
C THR A 67 5.77 -5.42 -5.50
N VAL A 68 6.21 -4.67 -6.52
CA VAL A 68 5.34 -4.33 -7.66
C VAL A 68 5.19 -5.57 -8.53
N GLU A 69 3.99 -6.13 -8.58
CA GLU A 69 3.67 -7.31 -9.39
C GLU A 69 3.39 -6.88 -10.84
N GLU A 70 2.67 -5.76 -11.00
CA GLU A 70 2.26 -5.27 -12.30
C GLU A 70 2.01 -3.77 -12.25
N GLN A 71 2.29 -3.08 -13.35
CA GLN A 71 2.05 -1.65 -13.46
C GLN A 71 1.66 -1.27 -14.89
N ILE A 72 0.50 -0.66 -15.04
CA ILE A 72 -0.03 -0.16 -16.31
C ILE A 72 -0.33 1.33 -16.20
N ALA A 73 -0.28 2.04 -17.33
CA ALA A 73 -0.55 3.47 -17.35
C ALA A 73 -1.28 3.88 -18.63
N GLU A 74 -2.25 4.78 -18.47
CA GLU A 74 -3.03 5.37 -19.55
C GLU A 74 -3.27 6.85 -19.20
N GLY A 75 -2.88 7.76 -20.10
CA GLY A 75 -2.98 9.20 -19.85
C GLY A 75 -2.22 9.65 -18.58
N ASP A 76 -2.95 10.26 -17.65
CA ASP A 76 -2.47 10.71 -16.34
C ASP A 76 -2.63 9.65 -15.23
N MET A 77 -3.12 8.45 -15.54
CA MET A 77 -3.42 7.41 -14.57
C MET A 77 -2.38 6.29 -14.59
N VAL A 78 -2.01 5.80 -13.41
CA VAL A 78 -1.13 4.64 -13.21
C VAL A 78 -1.77 3.67 -12.24
N VAL A 79 -1.99 2.43 -12.68
CA VAL A 79 -2.47 1.34 -11.82
C VAL A 79 -1.29 0.47 -11.43
N THR A 80 -1.13 0.21 -10.14
CA THR A 80 -0.07 -0.65 -9.60
C THR A 80 -0.67 -1.76 -8.77
N ARG A 81 -0.47 -3.02 -9.16
CA ARG A 81 -0.79 -4.19 -8.35
C ARG A 81 0.45 -4.65 -7.60
N TRP A 82 0.31 -4.94 -6.31
CA TRP A 82 1.44 -5.23 -5.45
C TRP A 82 1.14 -6.33 -4.43
N THR A 83 2.22 -6.97 -3.95
CA THR A 83 2.23 -7.82 -2.76
C THR A 83 3.17 -7.21 -1.73
N ALA A 84 2.79 -7.20 -0.45
CA ALA A 84 3.69 -6.85 0.64
C ALA A 84 3.86 -8.01 1.62
N ARG A 85 5.05 -8.11 2.22
CA ARG A 85 5.39 -9.10 3.26
C ARG A 85 6.15 -8.43 4.39
N GLY A 86 5.93 -8.86 5.62
CA GLY A 86 6.60 -8.34 6.80
C GLY A 86 6.23 -9.12 8.06
N THR A 87 6.65 -8.62 9.21
CA THR A 87 6.38 -9.19 10.53
C THR A 87 5.68 -8.15 11.40
N HIS A 88 4.59 -8.53 12.05
CA HIS A 88 3.87 -7.67 12.98
C HIS A 88 4.67 -7.51 14.30
N ARG A 89 5.41 -6.42 14.44
CA ARG A 89 6.34 -6.19 15.58
C ARG A 89 6.02 -4.93 16.39
N GLY A 90 5.22 -4.02 15.86
CA GLY A 90 4.64 -2.91 16.63
C GLY A 90 3.13 -3.02 16.70
N GLU A 91 2.50 -2.09 17.42
CA GLU A 91 1.05 -1.97 17.42
C GLU A 91 0.55 -1.51 16.05
N PHE A 92 -0.53 -2.13 15.57
CA PHE A 92 -1.20 -1.74 14.33
C PHE A 92 -2.71 -1.82 14.49
N GLN A 93 -3.41 -0.71 14.24
CA GLN A 93 -4.88 -0.61 14.37
C GLN A 93 -5.43 -1.17 15.71
N ASN A 94 -4.81 -0.79 16.84
CA ASN A 94 -5.13 -1.28 18.19
C ASN A 94 -4.89 -2.78 18.42
N VAL A 95 -4.18 -3.46 17.51
CA VAL A 95 -3.75 -4.85 17.69
C VAL A 95 -2.31 -4.85 18.21
N SER A 96 -2.08 -5.46 19.36
CA SER A 96 -0.75 -5.64 19.94
C SER A 96 0.14 -6.51 19.03
N PRO A 97 1.48 -6.31 19.03
CA PRO A 97 2.39 -7.04 18.16
C PRO A 97 2.31 -8.55 18.40
N THR A 98 2.06 -9.30 17.33
CA THR A 98 1.83 -10.76 17.41
C THR A 98 3.06 -11.58 17.05
N GLY A 99 4.09 -10.95 16.48
CA GLY A 99 5.27 -11.63 15.96
C GLY A 99 5.02 -12.46 14.69
N ARG A 100 3.79 -12.45 14.15
CA ARG A 100 3.42 -13.24 12.97
C ARG A 100 3.93 -12.58 11.69
N GLY A 101 4.35 -13.43 10.75
CA GLY A 101 4.57 -13.02 9.37
C GLY A 101 3.23 -12.75 8.68
N ILE A 102 3.18 -11.70 7.87
CA ILE A 102 2.01 -11.32 7.09
C ILE A 102 2.31 -11.33 5.59
N ARG A 103 1.28 -11.59 4.81
CA ARG A 103 1.23 -11.30 3.38
C ARG A 103 0.00 -10.44 3.11
N LEU A 104 0.22 -9.31 2.47
CA LEU A 104 -0.80 -8.36 2.08
C LEU A 104 -0.78 -8.21 0.56
N THR A 105 -1.94 -8.01 -0.05
CA THR A 105 -2.04 -7.69 -1.48
C THR A 105 -2.93 -6.49 -1.67
N GLY A 106 -2.65 -5.71 -2.71
CA GLY A 106 -3.46 -4.55 -3.04
C GLY A 106 -3.26 -4.07 -4.46
N THR A 107 -4.10 -3.11 -4.83
CA THR A 107 -4.04 -2.38 -6.08
C THR A 107 -4.28 -0.90 -5.78
N ASP A 108 -3.37 -0.07 -6.27
CA ASP A 108 -3.46 1.38 -6.14
C ASP A 108 -3.58 2.01 -7.51
N ILE A 109 -4.52 2.95 -7.64
CA ILE A 109 -4.68 3.78 -8.82
C ILE A 109 -4.20 5.19 -8.47
N HIS A 110 -3.17 5.67 -9.15
CA HIS A 110 -2.59 6.99 -8.93
C HIS A 110 -2.90 7.91 -10.11
N ARG A 111 -3.35 9.13 -9.81
CA ARG A 111 -3.47 10.20 -10.80
C ARG A 111 -2.27 11.15 -10.71
N VAL A 112 -1.63 11.41 -11.85
CA VAL A 112 -0.40 12.19 -11.95
C VAL A 112 -0.59 13.41 -12.83
N ILE A 113 -0.55 14.60 -12.23
CA ILE A 113 -0.68 15.89 -12.95
C ILE A 113 0.61 16.69 -12.73
N GLY A 114 1.19 17.21 -13.82
CA GLY A 114 2.41 18.02 -13.74
C GLY A 114 3.60 17.31 -13.08
N GLY A 115 3.68 15.99 -13.21
CA GLY A 115 4.73 15.17 -12.57
C GLY A 115 4.55 14.98 -11.06
N LYS A 116 3.36 15.25 -10.51
CA LYS A 116 3.02 15.04 -9.10
C LYS A 116 1.79 14.16 -8.97
N ILE A 117 1.79 13.27 -7.98
CA ILE A 117 0.60 12.49 -7.62
C ILE A 117 -0.36 13.42 -6.89
N VAL A 118 -1.55 13.60 -7.45
CA VAL A 118 -2.60 14.46 -6.87
C VAL A 118 -3.66 13.63 -6.14
N GLU A 119 -3.87 12.39 -6.55
CA GLU A 119 -4.94 11.55 -6.04
C GLU A 119 -4.54 10.07 -6.10
N CYS A 120 -4.98 9.28 -5.13
CA CYS A 120 -4.76 7.85 -5.08
C CYS A 120 -6.00 7.12 -4.56
N TRP A 121 -6.41 6.05 -5.23
CA TRP A 121 -7.42 5.12 -4.73
C TRP A 121 -6.75 3.78 -4.43
N ALA A 122 -6.66 3.45 -3.14
CA ALA A 122 -6.00 2.25 -2.65
C ALA A 122 -7.02 1.19 -2.23
N HIS A 123 -6.89 -0.02 -2.79
CA HIS A 123 -7.69 -1.18 -2.42
C HIS A 123 -6.76 -2.27 -1.89
N VAL A 124 -6.98 -2.67 -0.64
CA VAL A 124 -6.08 -3.55 0.11
C VAL A 124 -6.88 -4.66 0.77
N ASP A 125 -6.32 -5.87 0.85
CA ASP A 125 -6.91 -6.99 1.60
C ASP A 125 -6.80 -6.79 3.12
N GLU A 126 -7.47 -5.76 3.64
CA GLU A 126 -7.47 -5.42 5.07
C GLU A 126 -8.08 -6.54 5.92
N LEU A 127 -9.17 -7.16 5.45
CA LEU A 127 -9.80 -8.28 6.17
C LEU A 127 -8.84 -9.47 6.28
N GLY A 128 -8.15 -9.83 5.19
CA GLY A 128 -7.12 -10.86 5.20
C GLY A 128 -5.97 -10.53 6.14
N LEU A 129 -5.56 -9.26 6.24
CA LEU A 129 -4.58 -8.82 7.24
C LEU A 129 -5.09 -9.02 8.67
N MET A 130 -6.29 -8.51 8.99
CA MET A 130 -6.84 -8.58 10.34
C MET A 130 -7.06 -10.02 10.82
N ARG A 131 -7.40 -10.94 9.91
CA ARG A 131 -7.41 -12.39 10.19
C ARG A 131 -6.03 -12.95 10.50
N GLN A 132 -4.99 -12.59 9.74
CA GLN A 132 -3.61 -13.00 10.02
C GLN A 132 -3.13 -12.49 11.39
N LEU A 133 -3.54 -11.27 11.77
CA LEU A 133 -3.26 -10.69 13.08
C LEU A 133 -4.09 -11.31 14.22
N GLY A 134 -5.11 -12.12 13.91
CA GLY A 134 -6.00 -12.73 14.91
C GLY A 134 -7.01 -11.75 15.53
N ALA A 135 -7.21 -10.59 14.90
CA ALA A 135 -8.19 -9.59 15.33
C ALA A 135 -9.62 -9.91 14.84
N VAL A 136 -9.74 -10.74 13.81
CA VAL A 136 -10.99 -11.26 13.28
C VAL A 136 -10.85 -12.77 13.16
N GLU A 137 -11.82 -13.53 13.67
CA GLU A 137 -11.82 -14.98 13.51
C GLU A 137 -11.91 -15.36 12.02
N ALA A 138 -11.08 -16.33 11.61
CA ALA A 138 -11.22 -16.92 10.30
C ALA A 138 -12.43 -17.85 10.30
N ASP A 139 -13.31 -17.71 9.31
CA ASP A 139 -14.42 -18.66 9.13
C ASP A 139 -13.82 -20.05 8.82
N PRO A 140 -14.05 -21.08 9.66
CA PRO A 140 -13.50 -22.41 9.44
C PRO A 140 -13.93 -23.03 8.10
N ALA A 141 -15.00 -22.56 7.47
CA ALA A 141 -15.45 -23.04 6.16
C ALA A 141 -14.60 -22.51 4.98
N ALA A 142 -13.88 -21.39 5.15
CA ALA A 142 -13.11 -20.75 4.08
C ALA A 142 -11.72 -21.37 3.85
N SER A 143 -11.21 -22.17 4.79
CA SER A 143 -9.91 -22.85 4.70
C SER A 143 -9.89 -24.10 3.80
N GLY A 144 -11.01 -24.43 3.14
CA GLY A 144 -11.25 -25.74 2.52
C GLY A 144 -11.37 -25.82 0.99
N SER A 145 -10.95 -24.83 0.19
CA SER A 145 -11.15 -24.88 -1.29
C SER A 145 -9.88 -24.89 -2.15
N ALA A 146 -8.70 -25.14 -1.58
CA ALA A 146 -7.48 -25.39 -2.38
C ALA A 146 -7.43 -26.85 -2.86
N GLY A 147 -8.39 -27.27 -3.68
CA GLY A 147 -8.45 -28.65 -4.14
C GLY A 147 -9.58 -28.95 -5.12
N ALA A 148 -9.65 -28.26 -6.26
CA ALA A 148 -10.21 -28.80 -7.50
C ALA A 148 -10.09 -27.79 -8.65
N LEU A 149 -9.05 -27.94 -9.46
CA LEU A 149 -9.16 -27.84 -10.91
C LEU A 149 -8.05 -28.70 -11.50
N ARG A 150 -8.44 -29.87 -11.99
CA ARG A 150 -7.71 -30.64 -13.00
C ARG A 150 -8.24 -30.23 -14.37
#